data_AF-A0A928RWQ5-F1
#
_entry.id   AF-A0A928RWQ5-F1
#
_cell.length_a   1.000
_cell.length_b   1.000
_cell.length_c   1.000
_cell.angle_alpha   90.00
_cell.angle_beta   90.00
_cell.angle_gamma   90.00
#
_symmetry.space_group_name_H-M   'P 1'
#
loop_
_entity.id
_entity.type
_entity.pdbx_description
1 polymer ?
#
loop_
_entity_poly.entity_id
_entity_poly.type
_entity_poly.pdbx_seq_one_letter_code
_entity_poly.pdbx_strand_id
1 'polypeptide(L)'
;MKRLIIFAVAAASAGFIAVGAGSVANAMDIDDYPENAPASGVGNSRHNLGALGMHKITNNTTEICVFCHTPHHTNVTGFAPGEAAPLWNRTNSAGSYTPYGPNGATVAGTSVSQVGGATLACLSCHDGVTTLDNLVNAPGKGLNSGQQGWMFSEMEDGEMEMLGMSPVIGGATSRLNIGTDLTNDHPVSIEYIAPRASLRDTSTTLDSIDLTSDVFSTTHSSVTSGGNLTQNRWAVSGYICADCTIESLLRNGKVECSSCHDPHFANKSWDEVDATWGSEEDSDGMFLRRVGGNTGSGVCKTCHAK
;
A
#
# COMPACT_ATOMS: atom_id res chain seq x y z
N MET A 1 -41.69 41.48 -14.34
CA MET A 1 -40.22 41.59 -14.38
C MET A 1 -39.70 41.58 -12.95
N LYS A 2 -38.60 40.86 -12.71
CA LYS A 2 -37.89 40.65 -11.43
C LYS A 2 -38.52 39.66 -10.44
N ARG A 3 -38.10 38.41 -10.63
CA ARG A 3 -37.98 37.33 -9.64
C ARG A 3 -37.04 37.77 -8.52
N LEU A 4 -37.31 37.35 -7.28
CA LEU A 4 -36.32 37.03 -6.24
C LEU A 4 -37.05 36.33 -5.08
N ILE A 5 -37.09 35.00 -5.16
CA ILE A 5 -37.47 34.12 -4.06
C ILE A 5 -36.23 34.02 -3.15
N ILE A 6 -36.42 34.41 -1.89
CA ILE A 6 -35.43 34.42 -0.82
C ILE A 6 -35.64 33.14 0.01
N PHE A 7 -34.57 32.35 0.08
CA PHE A 7 -34.20 31.38 1.12
C PHE A 7 -35.07 30.14 1.35
N ALA A 8 -34.65 29.03 0.71
CA ALA A 8 -34.75 27.69 1.27
C ALA A 8 -33.66 26.79 0.65
N VAL A 9 -32.40 27.00 1.04
CA VAL A 9 -31.32 26.02 0.81
C VAL A 9 -30.46 25.97 2.08
N ALA A 10 -31.02 25.40 3.13
CA ALA A 10 -30.31 24.96 4.32
C ALA A 10 -30.85 23.58 4.73
N ALA A 11 -30.83 22.63 3.79
CA ALA A 11 -31.22 21.23 4.03
C ALA A 11 -30.73 20.26 2.94
N ALA A 12 -29.60 20.54 2.27
CA ALA A 12 -29.06 19.67 1.20
C ALA A 12 -27.55 19.41 1.31
N SER A 13 -26.96 19.60 2.49
CA SER A 13 -25.56 19.26 2.78
C SER A 13 -25.40 18.29 3.96
N ALA A 14 -26.49 17.71 4.45
CA ALA A 14 -26.49 16.68 5.50
C ALA A 14 -26.90 15.29 4.98
N GLY A 15 -26.63 15.00 3.70
CA GLY A 15 -27.09 13.78 3.02
C GLY A 15 -25.98 12.88 2.45
N PHE A 16 -24.70 13.20 2.68
CA PHE A 16 -23.56 12.32 2.35
C PHE A 16 -22.81 11.90 3.63
N ILE A 17 -23.56 11.63 4.70
CA ILE A 17 -23.05 10.88 5.84
C ILE A 17 -23.80 9.55 5.82
N ALA A 18 -23.04 8.46 5.86
CA ALA A 18 -23.48 7.07 5.98
C ALA A 18 -23.89 6.33 4.69
N VAL A 19 -22.93 6.11 3.79
CA VAL A 19 -22.76 4.78 3.17
C VAL A 19 -21.25 4.51 3.07
N GLY A 20 -20.71 3.70 3.98
CA GLY A 20 -19.33 3.18 3.89
C GLY A 20 -18.55 3.10 5.20
N ALA A 21 -18.88 3.90 6.21
CA ALA A 21 -18.28 3.76 7.56
C ALA A 21 -19.02 2.69 8.37
N GLY A 22 -19.10 1.47 7.83
CA GLY A 22 -19.17 0.30 8.69
C GLY A 22 -17.82 0.22 9.39
N SER A 23 -17.82 0.40 10.69
CA SER A 23 -16.63 0.41 11.53
C SER A 23 -15.84 -0.90 11.41
N VAL A 24 -14.86 -0.95 10.50
CA VAL A 24 -13.70 -1.85 10.59
C VAL A 24 -12.57 -1.21 11.41
N ALA A 25 -12.89 -0.17 12.19
CA ALA A 25 -11.91 0.63 12.93
C ALA A 25 -11.09 -0.17 13.95
N ASN A 26 -11.45 -1.42 14.25
CA ASN A 26 -10.71 -2.31 15.15
C ASN A 26 -10.82 -3.78 14.72
N ALA A 27 -10.64 -4.10 13.43
CA ALA A 27 -10.63 -5.50 13.00
C ALA A 27 -9.32 -6.16 13.46
N MET A 28 -9.37 -6.79 14.63
CA MET A 28 -8.25 -7.50 15.27
C MET A 28 -8.23 -8.97 14.89
N ASP A 29 -9.34 -9.51 14.39
CA ASP A 29 -9.46 -10.92 14.00
C ASP A 29 -9.87 -11.08 12.53
N ILE A 30 -9.54 -12.24 11.92
CA ILE A 30 -9.84 -12.52 10.51
C ILE A 30 -11.33 -12.56 10.20
N ASP A 31 -12.13 -12.97 11.19
CA ASP A 31 -13.58 -13.09 11.10
C ASP A 31 -14.28 -11.72 10.98
N ASP A 32 -13.58 -10.63 11.32
CA ASP A 32 -14.06 -9.26 11.13
C ASP A 32 -14.03 -8.82 9.65
N TYR A 33 -13.38 -9.61 8.78
CA TYR A 33 -13.26 -9.31 7.35
C TYR A 33 -14.08 -10.28 6.49
N PRO A 34 -15.33 -9.91 6.12
CA PRO A 34 -16.12 -10.75 5.22
C PRO A 34 -15.47 -10.82 3.82
N GLU A 35 -15.69 -11.93 3.14
CA GLU A 35 -15.28 -12.08 1.74
C GLU A 35 -15.88 -10.95 0.90
N ASN A 36 -15.08 -10.36 0.00
CA ASN A 36 -15.47 -9.19 -0.79
C ASN A 36 -15.78 -7.92 0.02
N ALA A 37 -15.33 -7.80 1.28
CA ALA A 37 -15.39 -6.54 2.01
C ALA A 37 -14.51 -5.47 1.34
N PRO A 38 -15.02 -4.25 1.08
CA PRO A 38 -14.20 -3.18 0.55
C PRO A 38 -13.15 -2.78 1.58
N ALA A 39 -11.89 -2.86 1.16
CA ALA A 39 -10.78 -2.44 1.98
C ALA A 39 -10.83 -0.90 2.13
N SER A 40 -11.45 -0.46 3.23
CA SER A 40 -11.57 0.95 3.62
C SER A 40 -10.33 1.43 4.40
N GLY A 41 -9.21 0.72 4.23
CA GLY A 41 -8.04 0.80 5.09
C GLY A 41 -7.15 2.00 4.83
N VAL A 42 -7.19 2.59 3.63
CA VAL A 42 -6.33 3.75 3.30
C VAL A 42 -6.44 4.84 4.36
N GLY A 43 -7.67 5.13 4.82
CA GLY A 43 -7.97 6.17 5.82
C GLY A 43 -7.24 6.01 7.14
N ASN A 44 -7.00 4.77 7.57
CA ASN A 44 -6.32 4.43 8.81
C ASN A 44 -4.87 3.97 8.56
N SER A 45 -4.32 4.23 7.37
CA SER A 45 -2.96 3.85 7.01
C SER A 45 -2.01 5.05 6.98
N ARG A 46 -0.71 4.77 6.96
CA ARG A 46 0.35 5.76 6.66
C ARG A 46 0.20 6.48 5.32
N HIS A 47 -0.65 5.97 4.42
CA HIS A 47 -0.90 6.58 3.11
C HIS A 47 -2.05 7.59 3.12
N ASN A 48 -2.72 7.81 4.26
CA ASN A 48 -3.61 8.95 4.42
C ASN A 48 -2.79 10.23 4.64
N LEU A 49 -2.40 10.88 3.54
CA LEU A 49 -1.62 12.12 3.58
C LEU A 49 -2.48 13.39 3.72
N GLY A 50 -3.81 13.25 3.71
CA GLY A 50 -4.73 14.39 3.85
C GLY A 50 -4.85 14.88 5.28
N ALA A 51 -5.68 15.92 5.48
CA ALA A 51 -5.87 16.57 6.78
C ALA A 51 -6.47 15.67 7.88
N LEU A 52 -6.94 14.47 7.52
CA LEU A 52 -7.51 13.47 8.42
C LEU A 52 -6.58 12.26 8.62
N GLY A 53 -5.33 12.36 8.16
CA GLY A 53 -4.31 11.34 8.39
C GLY A 53 -3.74 11.36 9.80
N MET A 54 -2.95 10.34 10.12
CA MET A 54 -2.40 10.12 11.46
C MET A 54 -0.87 10.24 11.54
N HIS A 55 -0.17 10.32 10.41
CA HIS A 55 1.30 10.34 10.36
C HIS A 55 1.81 11.55 9.59
N LYS A 56 2.15 11.39 8.31
CA LYS A 56 2.51 12.49 7.43
C LYS A 56 1.24 13.08 6.87
N ILE A 57 0.96 14.34 7.20
CA ILE A 57 -0.30 14.99 6.84
C ILE A 57 -0.08 16.36 6.22
N THR A 58 -1.02 16.77 5.37
CA THR A 58 -1.17 18.16 4.95
C THR A 58 -2.58 18.66 5.21
N ASN A 59 -2.70 19.92 5.65
CA ASN A 59 -3.99 20.61 5.80
C ASN A 59 -4.52 21.20 4.48
N ASN A 60 -3.79 21.03 3.37
CA ASN A 60 -4.16 21.57 2.07
C ASN A 60 -5.28 20.81 1.37
N THR A 61 -5.59 19.56 1.78
CA THR A 61 -6.66 18.76 1.19
C THR A 61 -7.19 17.70 2.17
N THR A 62 -8.45 17.31 1.99
CA THR A 62 -9.06 16.13 2.64
C THR A 62 -9.23 14.95 1.68
N GLU A 63 -8.88 15.13 0.39
CA GLU A 63 -9.01 14.09 -0.64
C GLU A 63 -7.89 13.06 -0.50
N ILE A 64 -8.16 11.97 0.22
CA ILE A 64 -7.17 10.92 0.50
C ILE A 64 -6.60 10.23 -0.76
N CYS A 65 -7.43 10.00 -1.77
CA CYS A 65 -7.01 9.29 -2.98
C CYS A 65 -6.15 10.16 -3.89
N VAL A 66 -6.15 11.49 -3.75
CA VAL A 66 -5.51 12.40 -4.72
C VAL A 66 -4.00 12.21 -4.80
N PHE A 67 -3.38 11.72 -3.73
CA PHE A 67 -1.95 11.43 -3.68
C PHE A 67 -1.55 10.22 -4.54
N CYS A 68 -2.51 9.40 -4.97
CA CYS A 68 -2.27 8.18 -5.75
C CYS A 68 -3.03 8.19 -7.08
N HIS A 69 -4.29 8.61 -7.06
CA HIS A 69 -5.24 8.48 -8.17
C HIS A 69 -5.83 9.83 -8.56
N THR A 70 -6.16 9.97 -9.84
CA THR A 70 -6.90 11.10 -10.39
C THR A 70 -8.08 10.59 -11.21
N PRO A 71 -9.25 11.23 -11.19
CA PRO A 71 -10.36 10.79 -12.05
C PRO A 71 -10.06 10.90 -13.55
N HIS A 72 -9.17 11.82 -13.95
CA HIS A 72 -8.80 12.07 -15.35
C HIS A 72 -7.35 12.53 -15.45
N HIS A 73 -6.76 12.51 -16.65
CA HIS A 73 -5.40 12.99 -16.91
C HIS A 73 -4.34 12.24 -16.09
N THR A 74 -4.43 10.91 -16.15
CA THR A 74 -3.46 10.00 -15.54
C THR A 74 -2.05 10.25 -16.05
N ASN A 75 -1.08 10.07 -15.17
CA ASN A 75 0.29 9.89 -15.59
C ASN A 75 0.42 8.57 -16.36
N VAL A 76 0.97 8.63 -17.57
CA VAL A 76 1.38 7.45 -18.35
C VAL A 76 2.90 7.42 -18.59
N THR A 77 3.61 8.42 -18.10
CA THR A 77 5.05 8.59 -18.30
C THR A 77 5.83 7.68 -17.36
N GLY A 78 6.75 6.90 -17.94
CA GLY A 78 7.58 5.94 -17.21
C GLY A 78 6.95 4.55 -17.06
N PHE A 79 5.69 4.37 -17.48
CA PHE A 79 5.02 3.08 -17.47
C PHE A 79 5.15 2.39 -18.82
N ALA A 80 5.44 1.08 -18.81
CA ALA A 80 5.34 0.26 -20.01
C ALA A 80 3.87 0.21 -20.50
N PRO A 81 3.60 -0.01 -21.81
CA PRO A 81 2.24 -0.13 -22.33
C PRO A 81 1.44 -1.18 -21.57
N GLY A 82 0.29 -0.79 -21.01
CA GLY A 82 -0.58 -1.68 -20.23
C GLY A 82 -0.13 -1.94 -18.79
N GLU A 83 0.95 -1.31 -18.32
CA GLU A 83 1.45 -1.46 -16.93
C GLU A 83 1.23 -0.22 -16.05
N ALA A 84 0.60 0.84 -16.57
CA ALA A 84 0.29 2.02 -15.76
C ALA A 84 -0.67 1.66 -14.62
N ALA A 85 -0.36 2.11 -13.40
CA ALA A 85 -1.29 1.98 -12.29
C ALA A 85 -2.61 2.72 -12.62
N PRO A 86 -3.78 2.22 -12.16
CA PRO A 86 -5.07 2.76 -12.56
C PRO A 86 -5.17 4.26 -12.25
N LEU A 87 -5.26 5.07 -13.30
CA LEU A 87 -5.35 6.52 -13.20
C LEU A 87 -4.36 7.18 -12.22
N TRP A 88 -3.08 6.80 -12.30
CA TRP A 88 -2.03 7.26 -11.41
C TRP A 88 -1.83 8.78 -11.45
N ASN A 89 -1.80 9.43 -10.29
CA ASN A 89 -1.75 10.89 -10.18
C ASN A 89 -0.40 11.46 -9.78
N ARG A 90 0.66 10.64 -9.74
CA ARG A 90 2.00 11.14 -9.43
C ARG A 90 2.94 11.08 -10.62
N THR A 91 3.87 12.01 -10.66
CA THR A 91 5.00 11.97 -11.58
C THR A 91 6.06 11.00 -11.07
N ASN A 92 6.75 10.33 -11.99
CA ASN A 92 7.92 9.50 -11.69
C ASN A 92 9.17 10.31 -12.01
N SER A 93 9.77 10.98 -11.02
CA SER A 93 10.88 11.91 -11.27
C SER A 93 12.26 11.28 -11.13
N ALA A 94 12.37 10.09 -10.53
CA ALA A 94 13.61 9.32 -10.52
C ALA A 94 14.00 8.90 -11.95
N GLY A 95 15.28 9.09 -12.29
CA GLY A 95 15.79 8.83 -13.65
C GLY A 95 15.91 7.34 -13.99
N SER A 96 16.32 6.51 -13.03
CA SER A 96 16.44 5.06 -13.19
C SER A 96 16.54 4.38 -11.83
N TYR A 97 16.22 3.09 -11.78
CA TYR A 97 16.40 2.24 -10.61
C TYR A 97 17.43 1.16 -10.90
N THR A 98 18.27 0.86 -9.91
CA THR A 98 19.16 -0.32 -9.93
C THR A 98 18.37 -1.51 -9.38
N PRO A 99 18.06 -2.53 -10.18
CA PRO A 99 17.23 -3.65 -9.75
C PRO A 99 17.99 -4.61 -8.83
N TYR A 100 17.24 -5.53 -8.23
CA TYR A 100 17.77 -6.54 -7.30
C TYR A 100 18.93 -7.36 -7.86
N GLY A 101 19.96 -7.57 -7.03
CA GLY A 101 21.08 -8.46 -7.33
C GLY A 101 22.00 -7.98 -8.46
N PRO A 102 23.10 -8.70 -8.73
CA PRO A 102 24.01 -8.36 -9.82
C PRO A 102 23.29 -8.38 -11.17
N ASN A 103 23.16 -7.22 -11.82
CA ASN A 103 22.48 -7.05 -13.11
C ASN A 103 21.01 -7.49 -13.13
N GLY A 104 20.29 -7.40 -12.01
CA GLY A 104 18.87 -7.77 -11.97
C GLY A 104 18.59 -9.26 -11.87
N ALA A 105 19.62 -10.10 -11.72
CA ALA A 105 19.49 -11.55 -11.83
C ALA A 105 18.96 -12.20 -10.54
N THR A 106 18.07 -13.19 -10.70
CA THR A 106 17.50 -13.95 -9.59
C THR A 106 17.97 -15.41 -9.57
N VAL A 107 17.78 -16.07 -8.44
CA VAL A 107 18.04 -17.52 -8.31
C VAL A 107 17.10 -18.39 -9.17
N ALA A 108 15.98 -17.84 -9.66
CA ALA A 108 15.07 -18.50 -10.59
C ALA A 108 15.51 -18.37 -12.07
N GLY A 109 16.66 -17.74 -12.33
CA GLY A 109 17.17 -17.51 -13.69
C GLY A 109 16.40 -16.47 -14.47
N THR A 110 15.68 -15.57 -13.79
CA THR A 110 15.07 -14.38 -14.38
C THR A 110 15.99 -13.18 -14.21
N SER A 111 15.82 -12.16 -15.04
CA SER A 111 16.51 -10.88 -14.87
C SER A 111 15.55 -9.71 -15.02
N VAL A 112 15.79 -8.66 -14.25
CA VAL A 112 15.08 -7.39 -14.32
C VAL A 112 16.02 -6.34 -14.89
N SER A 113 15.62 -5.71 -15.99
CA SER A 113 16.34 -4.55 -16.53
C SER A 113 15.66 -3.23 -16.20
N GLN A 114 14.37 -3.27 -15.87
CA GLN A 114 13.54 -2.12 -15.53
C GLN A 114 12.47 -2.50 -14.51
N VAL A 115 12.13 -1.54 -13.66
CA VAL A 115 11.05 -1.68 -12.69
C VAL A 115 9.70 -1.57 -13.40
N GLY A 116 8.81 -2.50 -13.11
CA GLY A 116 7.45 -2.60 -13.62
C GLY A 116 6.53 -1.53 -13.03
N GLY A 117 5.44 -1.26 -13.74
CA GLY A 117 4.61 -0.10 -13.43
C GLY A 117 3.95 -0.12 -12.05
N ALA A 118 3.53 -1.28 -11.54
CA ALA A 118 2.93 -1.37 -10.21
C ALA A 118 3.94 -1.02 -9.09
N THR A 119 5.20 -1.38 -9.25
CA THR A 119 6.27 -0.99 -8.31
C THR A 119 6.65 0.48 -8.50
N LEU A 120 6.70 0.97 -9.75
CA LEU A 120 7.00 2.37 -10.04
C LEU A 120 5.99 3.32 -9.38
N ALA A 121 4.71 2.92 -9.26
CA ALA A 121 3.71 3.67 -8.53
C ALA A 121 4.12 3.90 -7.06
N CYS A 122 4.55 2.85 -6.35
CA CYS A 122 5.06 2.97 -4.98
C CYS A 122 6.32 3.86 -4.93
N LEU A 123 7.28 3.58 -5.82
CA LEU A 123 8.54 4.31 -5.85
C LEU A 123 8.36 5.79 -6.21
N SER A 124 7.27 6.18 -6.87
CA SER A 124 6.98 7.61 -7.09
C SER A 124 6.88 8.43 -5.80
N CYS A 125 6.68 7.82 -4.63
CA CYS A 125 6.80 8.47 -3.32
C CYS A 125 8.11 8.09 -2.60
N HIS A 126 8.53 6.83 -2.75
CA HIS A 126 9.59 6.21 -1.97
C HIS A 126 10.98 6.29 -2.61
N ASP A 127 11.11 6.94 -3.77
CA ASP A 127 12.36 7.11 -4.51
C ASP A 127 13.38 8.06 -3.88
N GLY A 128 13.00 8.75 -2.80
CA GLY A 128 13.88 9.68 -2.10
C GLY A 128 14.18 10.98 -2.86
N VAL A 129 13.45 11.27 -3.94
CA VAL A 129 13.63 12.50 -4.74
C VAL A 129 12.32 13.22 -5.06
N THR A 130 11.21 12.50 -5.17
CA THR A 130 9.93 13.08 -5.57
C THR A 130 9.16 13.56 -4.35
N THR A 131 8.70 14.81 -4.38
CA THR A 131 7.96 15.44 -3.28
C THR A 131 6.53 14.89 -3.14
N LEU A 132 6.00 14.88 -1.92
CA LEU A 132 4.69 14.29 -1.61
C LEU A 132 3.53 14.96 -2.35
N ASP A 133 3.63 16.25 -2.65
CA ASP A 133 2.66 17.05 -3.38
C ASP A 133 2.95 17.17 -4.88
N ASN A 134 3.83 16.34 -5.44
CA ASN A 134 4.05 16.32 -6.88
C ASN A 134 2.95 15.52 -7.61
N LEU A 135 1.89 16.23 -8.01
CA LEU A 135 0.66 15.64 -8.56
C LEU A 135 0.50 16.00 -10.04
N VAL A 136 -0.03 15.10 -10.84
CA VAL A 136 -0.40 15.39 -12.24
C VAL A 136 -1.71 16.19 -12.31
N ASN A 137 -2.60 15.97 -11.35
CA ASN A 137 -3.86 16.67 -11.20
C ASN A 137 -4.13 16.96 -9.72
N ALA A 138 -3.86 18.19 -9.27
CA ALA A 138 -4.18 18.61 -7.90
C ALA A 138 -5.70 18.62 -7.63
N PRO A 139 -6.12 18.54 -6.35
CA PRO A 139 -7.51 18.74 -5.94
C PRO A 139 -8.13 20.03 -6.50
N GLY A 140 -9.43 19.97 -6.78
CA GLY A 140 -10.22 21.12 -7.24
C GLY A 140 -10.34 21.24 -8.76
N LYS A 141 -10.66 22.46 -9.23
CA LYS A 141 -10.93 22.71 -10.65
C LYS A 141 -9.65 23.10 -11.40
N GLY A 142 -9.47 22.51 -12.58
CA GLY A 142 -8.38 22.85 -13.49
C GLY A 142 -7.17 21.92 -13.33
N LEU A 143 -6.37 21.82 -14.40
CA LEU A 143 -5.13 21.04 -14.40
C LEU A 143 -4.02 21.86 -13.76
N ASN A 144 -3.66 21.50 -12.53
CA ASN A 144 -2.49 22.02 -11.83
C ASN A 144 -1.51 20.86 -11.62
N SER A 145 -0.61 20.67 -12.59
CA SER A 145 0.41 19.62 -12.56
C SER A 145 1.72 20.12 -11.95
N GLY A 146 2.38 19.26 -11.18
CA GLY A 146 3.68 19.50 -10.57
C GLY A 146 3.61 19.62 -9.05
N GLN A 147 4.66 20.18 -8.47
CA GLN A 147 4.75 20.47 -7.04
C GLN A 147 3.78 21.58 -6.67
N GLN A 148 2.97 21.37 -5.64
CA GLN A 148 1.93 22.32 -5.24
C GLN A 148 2.40 23.38 -4.25
N GLY A 149 3.54 23.17 -3.58
CA GLY A 149 3.97 24.04 -2.48
C GLY A 149 3.07 23.85 -1.26
N TRP A 150 2.75 22.60 -0.92
CA TRP A 150 1.98 22.27 0.28
C TRP A 150 2.88 22.08 1.48
N MET A 151 2.37 22.46 2.65
CA MET A 151 3.07 22.25 3.90
C MET A 151 2.66 20.90 4.47
N PHE A 152 3.65 20.13 4.91
CA PHE A 152 3.42 18.85 5.57
C PHE A 152 4.00 18.87 6.97
N SER A 153 3.36 18.05 7.81
CA SER A 153 3.77 17.75 9.16
C SER A 153 3.82 16.24 9.35
N GLU A 154 4.67 15.79 10.26
CA GLU A 154 4.72 14.42 10.74
C GLU A 154 4.18 14.41 12.18
N MET A 155 3.34 13.43 12.47
CA MET A 155 2.82 13.16 13.80
C MET A 155 3.60 11.97 14.36
N GLU A 156 4.32 12.19 15.46
CA GLU A 156 5.11 11.16 16.12
C GLU A 156 4.94 11.29 17.64
N ASP A 157 4.57 10.21 18.32
CA ASP A 157 4.37 10.17 19.78
C ASP A 157 3.45 11.29 20.34
N GLY A 158 2.48 11.74 19.54
CA GLY A 158 1.54 12.81 19.90
C GLY A 158 2.09 14.24 19.72
N GLU A 159 3.32 14.38 19.24
CA GLU A 159 3.95 15.64 18.87
C GLU A 159 3.86 15.86 17.34
N MET A 160 3.77 17.11 16.93
CA MET A 160 3.73 17.49 15.51
C MET A 160 5.07 18.11 15.10
N GLU A 161 5.80 17.42 14.24
CA GLU A 161 7.00 17.94 13.59
C GLU A 161 6.65 18.58 12.25
N MET A 162 7.18 19.77 11.98
CA MET A 162 7.03 20.43 10.69
C MET A 162 8.07 19.91 9.70
N LEU A 163 7.65 19.11 8.72
CA LEU A 163 8.52 18.65 7.62
C LEU A 163 8.84 19.76 6.62
N GLY A 164 7.99 20.79 6.57
CA GLY A 164 8.17 21.95 5.70
C GLY A 164 7.38 21.86 4.41
N MET A 165 7.79 22.66 3.43
CA MET A 165 7.10 22.81 2.15
C MET A 165 7.57 21.75 1.15
N SER A 166 6.63 21.07 0.50
CA SER A 166 6.88 20.05 -0.52
C SER A 166 8.01 19.08 -0.11
N PRO A 167 7.90 18.40 1.04
CA PRO A 167 8.97 17.51 1.46
C PRO A 167 9.01 16.29 0.56
N VAL A 168 10.22 15.72 0.46
CA VAL A 168 10.46 14.37 -0.03
C VAL A 168 10.44 13.43 1.17
N ILE A 169 10.14 12.15 0.96
CA ILE A 169 10.38 11.13 1.99
C ILE A 169 11.89 11.02 2.22
N GLY A 170 12.42 11.74 3.22
CA GLY A 170 13.85 11.74 3.59
C GLY A 170 14.12 12.42 4.94
N GLY A 171 14.94 11.81 5.80
CA GLY A 171 15.26 12.21 7.18
C GLY A 171 16.19 11.19 7.87
N ALA A 172 16.70 11.49 9.07
CA ALA A 172 17.83 10.79 9.72
C ALA A 172 17.67 9.28 10.00
N THR A 173 16.47 8.70 9.88
CA THR A 173 16.21 7.26 10.09
C THR A 173 15.04 6.72 9.26
N SER A 174 14.71 7.32 8.11
CA SER A 174 13.47 6.90 7.42
C SER A 174 13.66 5.62 6.60
N ARG A 175 13.34 4.47 7.20
CA ARG A 175 13.11 3.17 6.53
C ARG A 175 12.10 3.23 5.38
N LEU A 176 11.39 4.35 5.26
CA LEU A 176 10.41 4.65 4.21
C LEU A 176 11.08 5.24 2.96
N ASN A 177 12.32 5.71 3.02
CA ASN A 177 13.05 6.12 1.82
C ASN A 177 13.78 4.90 1.23
N ILE A 178 13.19 4.29 0.20
CA ILE A 178 13.76 3.15 -0.52
C ILE A 178 14.89 3.64 -1.44
N GLY A 179 14.72 4.83 -2.02
CA GLY A 179 15.67 5.38 -2.97
C GLY A 179 15.60 4.68 -4.33
N THR A 180 16.69 4.81 -5.10
CA THR A 180 16.79 4.25 -6.45
C THR A 180 17.64 2.98 -6.53
N ASP A 181 18.28 2.56 -5.45
CA ASP A 181 19.11 1.35 -5.40
C ASP A 181 18.35 0.22 -4.69
N LEU A 182 17.79 -0.71 -5.48
CA LEU A 182 17.00 -1.84 -4.99
C LEU A 182 17.83 -3.12 -4.87
N THR A 183 19.17 -3.03 -4.92
CA THR A 183 20.03 -4.21 -5.01
C THR A 183 19.97 -5.13 -3.79
N ASN A 184 19.56 -4.60 -2.63
CA ASN A 184 19.44 -5.31 -1.35
C ASN A 184 17.98 -5.50 -0.90
N ASP A 185 17.00 -5.04 -1.66
CA ASP A 185 15.57 -5.17 -1.35
C ASP A 185 14.99 -6.52 -1.76
N HIS A 186 13.74 -6.82 -1.39
CA HIS A 186 13.08 -7.98 -1.97
C HIS A 186 12.99 -7.77 -3.49
N PRO A 187 13.35 -8.80 -4.28
CA PRO A 187 13.28 -8.71 -5.72
C PRO A 187 11.85 -8.33 -6.21
N VAL A 188 11.72 -7.20 -6.91
CA VAL A 188 10.46 -6.70 -7.51
C VAL A 188 10.59 -6.61 -9.03
N SER A 189 9.44 -6.61 -9.71
CA SER A 189 9.31 -6.61 -11.17
C SER A 189 9.90 -7.85 -11.84
N ILE A 190 9.83 -8.96 -11.11
CA ILE A 190 10.38 -10.25 -11.52
C ILE A 190 9.29 -11.16 -12.02
N GLU A 191 9.52 -11.74 -13.18
CA GLU A 191 8.67 -12.81 -13.71
C GLU A 191 8.60 -13.98 -12.73
N TYR A 192 7.38 -14.35 -12.38
CA TYR A 192 7.09 -15.49 -11.52
C TYR A 192 7.10 -16.76 -12.36
N ILE A 193 8.18 -17.54 -12.28
CA ILE A 193 8.33 -18.78 -13.05
C ILE A 193 8.27 -19.98 -12.12
N ALA A 194 7.06 -20.51 -11.91
CA ALA A 194 6.88 -21.79 -11.23
C ALA A 194 7.39 -22.96 -12.10
N PRO A 195 7.94 -24.04 -11.50
CA PRO A 195 8.22 -24.24 -10.07
C PRO A 195 9.67 -23.86 -9.68
N ARG A 196 10.32 -22.95 -10.40
CA ARG A 196 11.74 -22.60 -10.14
C ARG A 196 11.89 -22.00 -8.76
N ALA A 197 13.07 -22.16 -8.13
CA ALA A 197 13.34 -21.63 -6.79
C ALA A 197 12.28 -22.02 -5.73
N SER A 198 11.68 -23.20 -5.87
CA SER A 198 10.61 -23.72 -5.01
C SER A 198 9.33 -22.88 -5.03
N LEU A 199 9.09 -22.13 -6.12
CA LEU A 199 7.83 -21.41 -6.31
C LEU A 199 6.69 -22.41 -6.51
N ARG A 200 5.55 -22.15 -5.86
CA ARG A 200 4.31 -22.89 -6.06
C ARG A 200 3.70 -22.57 -7.43
N ASP A 201 2.81 -23.43 -7.92
CA ASP A 201 2.09 -23.19 -9.17
C ASP A 201 1.17 -21.97 -9.05
N THR A 202 1.03 -21.16 -10.11
CA THR A 202 0.19 -19.95 -10.09
C THR A 202 -1.30 -20.26 -9.90
N SER A 203 -1.72 -21.50 -10.20
CA SER A 203 -3.07 -22.00 -9.93
C SER A 203 -3.31 -22.44 -8.48
N THR A 204 -2.27 -22.46 -7.63
CA THR A 204 -2.41 -22.84 -6.21
C THR A 204 -3.32 -21.83 -5.51
N THR A 205 -4.44 -22.31 -4.96
CA THR A 205 -5.34 -21.51 -4.11
C THR A 205 -4.64 -21.14 -2.81
N LEU A 206 -4.73 -19.88 -2.41
CA LEU A 206 -4.06 -19.36 -1.22
C LEU A 206 -4.53 -20.07 0.05
N ASP A 207 -5.84 -20.28 0.21
CA ASP A 207 -6.44 -21.00 1.37
C ASP A 207 -5.94 -22.44 1.54
N SER A 208 -5.44 -23.07 0.46
CA SER A 208 -4.90 -24.44 0.54
C SER A 208 -3.47 -24.53 1.10
N ILE A 209 -2.81 -23.39 1.32
CA ILE A 209 -1.41 -23.34 1.75
C ILE A 209 -1.36 -23.37 3.28
N ASP A 210 -0.96 -24.51 3.83
CA ASP A 210 -0.67 -24.65 5.25
C ASP A 210 0.63 -23.90 5.61
N LEU A 211 0.50 -22.84 6.40
CA LEU A 211 1.61 -22.05 6.93
C LEU A 211 1.90 -22.35 8.40
N THR A 212 1.21 -23.32 9.01
CA THR A 212 1.19 -23.53 10.45
C THR A 212 2.42 -24.26 10.99
N SER A 213 3.05 -25.12 10.17
CA SER A 213 4.16 -25.98 10.60
C SER A 213 5.34 -25.22 11.19
N ASP A 214 5.59 -23.99 10.72
CA ASP A 214 6.73 -23.18 11.13
C ASP A 214 6.40 -22.09 12.15
N VAL A 215 5.11 -21.88 12.44
CA VAL A 215 4.64 -20.91 13.44
C VAL A 215 4.95 -21.41 14.87
N PHE A 216 5.07 -22.73 15.06
CA PHE A 216 5.31 -23.35 16.36
C PHE A 216 6.76 -23.29 16.86
N SER A 217 7.72 -22.79 16.06
CA SER A 217 9.14 -22.83 16.43
C SER A 217 9.65 -21.62 17.19
N THR A 218 8.99 -20.44 17.14
CA THR A 218 9.64 -19.21 17.62
C THR A 218 8.86 -18.32 18.59
N THR A 219 7.53 -18.38 18.71
CA THR A 219 6.83 -17.51 19.67
C THR A 219 5.41 -17.98 19.96
N HIS A 220 4.87 -17.45 21.06
CA HIS A 220 3.56 -17.60 21.72
C HIS A 220 2.32 -17.32 20.82
N SER A 221 2.34 -17.65 19.52
CA SER A 221 1.53 -17.00 18.47
C SER A 221 0.25 -17.74 18.05
N SER A 222 0.02 -18.99 18.51
CA SER A 222 -1.25 -19.67 18.22
C SER A 222 -2.44 -19.10 19.02
N VAL A 223 -2.18 -18.33 20.09
CA VAL A 223 -3.20 -17.72 20.95
C VAL A 223 -3.36 -16.22 20.67
N THR A 224 -2.31 -15.52 20.23
CA THR A 224 -2.35 -14.05 20.00
C THR A 224 -2.89 -13.64 18.63
N SER A 225 -2.98 -14.56 17.66
CA SER A 225 -3.45 -14.27 16.30
C SER A 225 -4.78 -14.95 15.94
N GLY A 226 -5.60 -15.39 16.89
CA GLY A 226 -6.96 -15.93 16.61
C GLY A 226 -7.05 -17.19 15.72
N GLY A 227 -5.93 -17.78 15.29
CA GLY A 227 -5.90 -18.80 14.23
C GLY A 227 -5.71 -18.23 12.82
N ASN A 228 -5.49 -16.93 12.66
CA ASN A 228 -5.44 -16.20 11.39
C ASN A 228 -4.32 -16.69 10.47
N LEU A 229 -3.22 -17.17 11.05
CA LEU A 229 -2.11 -17.73 10.29
C LEU A 229 -2.47 -19.05 9.59
N THR A 230 -3.47 -19.79 10.09
CA THR A 230 -3.89 -21.09 9.55
C THR A 230 -4.87 -20.97 8.37
N GLN A 231 -5.56 -19.82 8.25
CA GLN A 231 -6.56 -19.58 7.22
C GLN A 231 -5.98 -19.00 5.91
N ASN A 232 -4.69 -18.64 5.89
CA ASN A 232 -3.97 -17.99 4.77
C ASN A 232 -4.83 -17.08 3.87
N ARG A 233 -5.55 -16.13 4.47
CA ARG A 233 -6.41 -15.18 3.76
C ARG A 233 -5.64 -13.94 3.30
N TRP A 234 -6.00 -13.44 2.12
CA TRP A 234 -5.34 -12.31 1.48
C TRP A 234 -6.34 -11.28 0.97
N ALA A 235 -5.95 -10.01 1.10
CA ALA A 235 -6.59 -8.93 0.38
C ALA A 235 -6.07 -8.87 -1.06
N VAL A 236 -6.93 -9.15 -2.02
CA VAL A 236 -6.65 -9.03 -3.44
C VAL A 236 -7.51 -7.93 -4.02
N SER A 237 -6.88 -6.97 -4.71
CA SER A 237 -7.56 -5.82 -5.33
C SER A 237 -8.41 -5.01 -4.34
N GLY A 238 -7.98 -4.92 -3.07
CA GLY A 238 -8.74 -4.22 -2.02
C GLY A 238 -9.91 -5.02 -1.44
N TYR A 239 -9.91 -6.35 -1.53
CA TYR A 239 -10.96 -7.20 -0.96
C TYR A 239 -10.39 -8.50 -0.38
N ILE A 240 -10.92 -8.99 0.74
CA ILE A 240 -10.58 -10.34 1.21
C ILE A 240 -11.15 -11.37 0.24
N CYS A 241 -10.28 -12.30 -0.14
CA CYS A 241 -10.56 -13.32 -1.14
C CYS A 241 -10.22 -14.72 -0.61
N ALA A 242 -11.16 -15.66 -0.67
CA ALA A 242 -10.99 -17.03 -0.17
C ALA A 242 -10.52 -18.00 -1.27
N ASP A 243 -10.90 -17.77 -2.53
CA ASP A 243 -10.60 -18.64 -3.67
C ASP A 243 -9.47 -18.10 -4.57
N CYS A 244 -8.86 -16.97 -4.19
CA CYS A 244 -7.74 -16.40 -4.91
C CYS A 244 -6.56 -17.37 -4.97
N THR A 245 -5.84 -17.30 -6.08
CA THR A 245 -4.65 -18.10 -6.30
C THR A 245 -3.40 -17.23 -6.22
N ILE A 246 -2.23 -17.84 -6.33
CA ILE A 246 -0.98 -17.10 -6.46
C ILE A 246 -1.01 -16.13 -7.65
N GLU A 247 -1.63 -16.50 -8.77
CA GLU A 247 -1.82 -15.61 -9.93
C GLU A 247 -2.51 -14.29 -9.55
N SER A 248 -3.48 -14.34 -8.63
CA SER A 248 -4.21 -13.17 -8.16
C SER A 248 -3.32 -12.12 -7.47
N LEU A 249 -2.16 -12.54 -6.94
CA LEU A 249 -1.17 -11.67 -6.32
C LEU A 249 -0.20 -11.04 -7.33
N LEU A 250 -0.09 -11.60 -8.53
CA LEU A 250 0.87 -11.15 -9.53
C LEU A 250 0.31 -9.96 -10.34
N ARG A 251 1.21 -9.22 -11.00
CA ARG A 251 0.85 -8.20 -11.98
C ARG A 251 1.51 -8.56 -13.29
N ASN A 252 0.70 -8.92 -14.29
CA ASN A 252 1.19 -9.42 -15.58
C ASN A 252 2.22 -10.56 -15.40
N GLY A 253 1.94 -11.51 -14.50
CA GLY A 253 2.84 -12.62 -14.18
C GLY A 253 4.11 -12.25 -13.41
N LYS A 254 4.23 -11.01 -12.91
CA LYS A 254 5.39 -10.55 -12.13
C LYS A 254 5.06 -10.38 -10.65
N VAL A 255 6.06 -10.61 -9.80
CA VAL A 255 6.08 -10.17 -8.40
C VAL A 255 6.40 -8.68 -8.37
N GLU A 256 5.50 -7.87 -7.83
CA GLU A 256 5.66 -6.42 -7.69
C GLU A 256 5.52 -6.03 -6.20
N CYS A 257 5.82 -4.77 -5.82
CA CYS A 257 5.48 -4.28 -4.48
C CYS A 257 4.02 -4.58 -4.13
N SER A 258 3.12 -4.34 -5.08
CA SER A 258 1.69 -4.60 -4.90
C SER A 258 1.31 -6.07 -4.82
N SER A 259 2.25 -7.03 -4.95
CA SER A 259 1.97 -8.47 -4.72
C SER A 259 1.96 -8.82 -3.24
N CYS A 260 2.78 -8.12 -2.45
CA CYS A 260 2.79 -8.26 -0.99
C CYS A 260 2.01 -7.15 -0.32
N HIS A 261 1.96 -5.97 -0.94
CA HIS A 261 1.41 -4.76 -0.34
C HIS A 261 0.10 -4.30 -0.99
N ASP A 262 -0.79 -3.73 -0.18
CA ASP A 262 -2.03 -3.09 -0.61
C ASP A 262 -2.35 -1.90 0.30
N PRO A 263 -2.19 -0.64 -0.16
CA PRO A 263 -2.49 0.53 0.65
C PRO A 263 -3.99 0.66 0.96
N HIS A 264 -4.86 -0.08 0.25
CA HIS A 264 -6.29 -0.11 0.53
C HIS A 264 -6.62 -1.00 1.72
N PHE A 265 -5.74 -1.95 2.04
CA PHE A 265 -5.98 -2.94 3.08
C PHE A 265 -5.32 -2.54 4.40
N ALA A 266 -6.16 -2.35 5.43
CA ALA A 266 -5.70 -2.15 6.80
C ALA A 266 -5.61 -3.52 7.48
N ASN A 267 -4.39 -3.94 7.78
CA ASN A 267 -4.09 -5.22 8.41
C ASN A 267 -3.33 -4.98 9.71
N LYS A 268 -4.04 -4.86 10.84
CA LYS A 268 -3.39 -4.76 12.15
C LYS A 268 -2.96 -6.16 12.60
N SER A 269 -1.67 -6.47 12.59
CA SER A 269 -1.12 -7.69 13.19
C SER A 269 -0.64 -7.37 14.61
N TRP A 270 -1.20 -8.05 15.60
CA TRP A 270 -0.93 -7.82 17.04
C TRP A 270 0.54 -8.00 17.45
N ASP A 271 1.31 -8.79 16.68
CA ASP A 271 2.69 -9.17 16.98
C ASP A 271 3.75 -8.42 16.15
N GLU A 272 3.36 -7.49 15.27
CA GLU A 272 4.29 -6.69 14.45
C GLU A 272 4.38 -5.22 14.91
N VAL A 273 4.27 -5.00 16.23
CA VAL A 273 4.68 -3.75 16.89
C VAL A 273 6.10 -3.42 16.45
N ASP A 274 6.29 -2.32 15.70
CA ASP A 274 7.62 -1.83 15.39
C ASP A 274 8.26 -1.35 16.70
N ALA A 275 9.00 -2.23 17.36
CA ALA A 275 9.71 -1.95 18.61
C ALA A 275 10.76 -0.81 18.50
N THR A 276 10.96 -0.26 17.30
CA THR A 276 11.80 0.92 17.07
C THR A 276 11.13 2.21 17.58
N TRP A 277 9.80 2.22 17.75
CA TRP A 277 9.03 3.38 18.21
C TRP A 277 8.20 2.98 19.42
N GLY A 278 8.74 3.25 20.62
CA GLY A 278 8.25 2.71 21.90
C GLY A 278 6.88 3.17 22.38
N SER A 279 6.07 3.81 21.54
CA SER A 279 4.72 4.28 21.89
C SER A 279 3.62 3.90 20.88
N GLU A 280 3.94 3.21 19.77
CA GLU A 280 2.92 2.67 18.86
C GLU A 280 2.27 1.42 19.49
N GLU A 281 1.38 1.61 20.47
CA GLU A 281 0.58 0.53 21.09
C GLU A 281 -0.31 -0.22 20.09
N ASP A 282 -0.48 0.31 18.88
CA ASP A 282 -1.01 -0.36 17.71
C ASP A 282 0.01 -0.16 16.57
N SER A 283 0.75 -1.19 16.15
CA SER A 283 1.43 -1.10 14.86
C SER A 283 0.38 -0.84 13.80
N ASP A 284 0.36 0.39 13.30
CA ASP A 284 -0.44 0.75 12.14
C ASP A 284 -0.14 -0.24 11.04
N GLY A 285 -1.19 -0.98 10.68
CA GLY A 285 -1.07 -2.24 9.98
C GLY A 285 0.01 -2.22 8.91
N MET A 286 0.93 -3.17 8.98
CA MET A 286 1.80 -3.44 7.85
C MET A 286 0.84 -3.66 6.69
N PHE A 287 0.86 -2.75 5.72
CA PHE A 287 0.07 -2.66 4.49
C PHE A 287 0.26 -3.90 3.59
N LEU A 288 0.63 -5.03 4.17
CA LEU A 288 0.68 -6.36 3.63
C LEU A 288 -0.74 -6.87 3.35
N ARG A 289 -0.89 -7.49 2.20
CA ARG A 289 -2.11 -8.18 1.76
C ARG A 289 -2.46 -9.38 2.62
N ARG A 290 -1.46 -10.05 3.21
CA ARG A 290 -1.68 -11.26 4.00
C ARG A 290 -2.25 -10.90 5.36
N VAL A 291 -3.42 -11.42 5.70
CA VAL A 291 -3.97 -11.21 7.04
C VAL A 291 -3.10 -11.93 8.09
N GLY A 292 -2.82 -11.25 9.21
CA GLY A 292 -1.89 -11.77 10.23
C GLY A 292 -0.41 -11.56 9.88
N GLY A 293 -0.11 -10.65 8.95
CA GLY A 293 1.23 -10.13 8.70
C GLY A 293 2.22 -11.13 8.11
N ASN A 294 3.51 -10.94 8.41
CA ASN A 294 4.62 -11.76 7.96
C ASN A 294 5.18 -12.69 9.06
N THR A 295 4.46 -12.88 10.17
CA THR A 295 4.80 -13.87 11.21
C THR A 295 5.14 -15.23 10.60
N GLY A 296 6.25 -15.84 11.05
CA GLY A 296 6.73 -17.12 10.52
C GLY A 296 7.19 -17.09 9.04
N SER A 297 7.43 -15.89 8.49
CA SER A 297 7.66 -15.65 7.05
C SER A 297 6.45 -16.00 6.18
N GLY A 298 5.23 -15.81 6.70
CA GLY A 298 3.98 -16.19 6.03
C GLY A 298 3.81 -15.59 4.63
N VAL A 299 4.26 -14.35 4.41
CA VAL A 299 4.22 -13.71 3.08
C VAL A 299 5.13 -14.47 2.10
N CYS A 300 6.38 -14.73 2.49
CA CYS A 300 7.34 -15.45 1.64
C CYS A 300 6.92 -16.89 1.38
N LYS A 301 6.47 -17.58 2.44
CA LYS A 301 6.05 -18.98 2.40
C LYS A 301 4.72 -19.19 1.71
N THR A 302 3.98 -18.14 1.36
CA THR A 302 2.84 -18.25 0.46
C THR A 302 3.30 -18.56 -0.97
N CYS A 303 4.34 -17.89 -1.45
CA CYS A 303 4.87 -18.12 -2.79
C CYS A 303 5.84 -19.31 -2.86
N HIS A 304 6.62 -19.56 -1.80
CA HIS A 304 7.65 -20.61 -1.78
C HIS A 304 7.25 -21.84 -0.96
N ALA A 305 7.24 -23.01 -1.60
CA ALA A 305 7.08 -24.32 -0.97
C ALA A 305 8.43 -24.81 -0.43
N LYS A 306 8.79 -24.36 0.77
CA LYS A 306 9.99 -24.79 1.49
C LYS A 306 9.66 -25.83 2.56
#